data_AF-A0A8J8FSM6-F1
#
_entry.id   AF-A0A8J8FSM6-F1
#
_cell.length_a   1.000
_cell.length_b   1.000
_cell.length_c   1.000
_cell.angle_alpha   90.00
_cell.angle_beta   90.00
_cell.angle_gamma   90.00
#
_symmetry.space_group_name_H-M   'P 1'
#
loop_
_entity.id
_entity.type
_entity.pdbx_description
1 polymer ?
#
loop_
_entity_poly.entity_id
_entity_poly.type
_entity_poly.pdbx_seq_one_letter_code
_entity_poly.pdbx_strand_id
1 'polypeptide(L)'
;MGAAILLSISDELHTRITAGVLRKYYLMLGAYLRVRHSALFVWWVHETLEFVFHVAVLWIALPLPMALTAAVIHYALDLFHEAMLGTFKNELEHRIFHFSVECLALYAIWG
;
A
#
# COMPACT_ATOMS: atom_id res chain seq x y z
N MET A 1 12.61 5.89 12.00
CA MET A 1 12.34 4.41 12.01
C MET A 1 10.92 4.00 12.43
N GLY A 2 10.31 4.56 13.50
CA GLY A 2 8.99 4.10 13.99
C GLY A 2 7.86 4.17 12.95
N ALA A 3 7.86 5.19 12.08
CA ALA A 3 6.86 5.33 11.02
C ALA A 3 6.91 4.19 9.99
N ALA A 4 8.09 3.70 9.62
CA ALA A 4 8.24 2.60 8.67
C ALA A 4 7.76 1.26 9.25
N ILE A 5 7.98 1.04 10.55
CA ILE A 5 7.43 -0.13 11.26
C ILE A 5 5.90 -0.07 11.27
N LEU A 6 5.33 1.09 11.60
CA LEU A 6 3.88 1.28 11.59
C LEU A 6 3.28 1.12 10.18
N LEU A 7 3.97 1.60 9.14
CA LEU A 7 3.57 1.40 7.74
C LEU A 7 3.59 -0.08 7.36
N SER A 8 4.65 -0.82 7.69
CA SER A 8 4.70 -2.27 7.43
C SER A 8 3.61 -3.06 8.18
N ILE A 9 3.29 -2.68 9.42
CA ILE A 9 2.16 -3.27 10.15
C ILE A 9 0.83 -2.92 9.47
N SER A 10 0.70 -1.68 8.98
CA SER A 10 -0.50 -1.21 8.26
C SER A 10 -0.70 -2.00 6.96
N ASP A 11 0.36 -2.27 6.20
CA ASP A 11 0.36 -3.09 4.99
C ASP A 11 -0.06 -4.56 5.26
N GLU A 12 0.49 -5.19 6.30
CA GLU A 12 0.05 -6.53 6.73
C GLU A 12 -1.44 -6.52 7.16
N LEU A 13 -1.87 -5.45 7.86
CA LEU A 13 -3.27 -5.30 8.27
C LEU A 13 -4.19 -5.11 7.06
N HIS A 14 -3.80 -4.28 6.08
CA HIS A 14 -4.54 -4.07 4.83
C HIS A 14 -4.77 -5.41 4.14
N THR A 15 -3.69 -6.17 3.92
CA THR A 15 -3.76 -7.50 3.27
C THR A 15 -4.68 -8.45 4.03
N ARG A 16 -4.60 -8.53 5.36
CA ARG A 16 -5.49 -9.40 6.15
C ARG A 16 -6.95 -8.99 6.07
N ILE A 17 -7.23 -7.68 6.04
CA ILE A 17 -8.60 -7.17 5.92
C ILE A 17 -9.15 -7.45 4.52
N THR A 18 -8.38 -7.16 3.47
CA THR A 18 -8.82 -7.31 2.08
C THR A 18 -8.89 -8.77 1.64
N ALA A 19 -7.92 -9.61 2.02
CA ALA A 19 -7.93 -11.05 1.73
C ALA A 19 -8.82 -11.85 2.71
N GLY A 20 -9.16 -11.29 3.87
CA GLY A 20 -10.03 -11.92 4.86
C GLY A 20 -11.46 -11.38 4.79
N VAL A 21 -11.74 -10.40 5.65
CA VAL A 21 -13.10 -9.90 5.92
C VAL A 21 -13.76 -9.30 4.68
N LEU A 22 -13.00 -8.53 3.89
CA LEU A 22 -13.52 -7.80 2.74
C LEU A 22 -13.33 -8.54 1.40
N ARG A 23 -12.83 -9.77 1.41
CA ARG A 23 -12.44 -10.50 0.19
C ARG A 23 -13.54 -10.54 -0.86
N LYS A 24 -14.78 -10.85 -0.46
CA LYS A 24 -15.91 -10.92 -1.39
C LYS A 24 -16.18 -9.56 -2.05
N TYR A 25 -16.13 -8.47 -1.28
CA TYR A 25 -16.37 -7.12 -1.77
C TYR A 25 -15.26 -6.65 -2.70
N TYR A 26 -13.99 -6.90 -2.35
CA TYR A 26 -12.84 -6.58 -3.21
C TYR A 26 -12.89 -7.33 -4.54
N LEU A 27 -13.20 -8.63 -4.52
CA LEU A 27 -13.35 -9.43 -5.75
C LEU A 27 -14.52 -8.93 -6.61
N MET A 28 -15.66 -8.60 -6.00
CA MET A 28 -16.80 -8.04 -6.71
C MET A 28 -16.49 -6.68 -7.34
N LEU A 29 -15.80 -5.80 -6.59
CA LEU A 29 -15.35 -4.50 -7.09
C LEU A 29 -14.39 -4.67 -8.28
N GLY A 30 -13.37 -5.53 -8.12
CA GLY A 30 -12.42 -5.82 -9.19
C GLY A 30 -13.09 -6.37 -10.44
N ALA A 31 -14.01 -7.33 -10.30
CA ALA A 31 -14.77 -7.89 -11.43
C ALA A 31 -15.65 -6.82 -12.10
N TYR A 32 -16.36 -6.00 -11.32
CA TYR A 32 -17.22 -4.94 -11.83
C TYR A 32 -16.43 -3.91 -12.65
N LEU A 33 -15.28 -3.46 -12.14
CA LEU A 33 -14.41 -2.50 -12.80
C LEU A 33 -13.75 -3.10 -14.04
N ARG A 34 -13.33 -4.38 -13.99
CA ARG A 34 -12.62 -5.04 -15.09
C ARG A 34 -13.48 -5.20 -16.35
N VAL A 35 -14.80 -5.27 -16.21
CA VAL A 35 -15.75 -5.30 -17.35
C VAL A 35 -15.77 -3.96 -18.11
N ARG A 36 -15.43 -2.84 -17.45
CA ARG A 36 -15.57 -1.48 -17.98
C ARG A 36 -14.24 -0.79 -18.25
N HIS A 37 -13.17 -1.24 -17.60
CA HIS A 37 -11.88 -0.58 -17.60
C HIS A 37 -10.72 -1.56 -17.79
N SER A 38 -9.55 -1.01 -18.13
CA SER A 38 -8.31 -1.77 -18.28
C SER A 38 -7.88 -2.39 -16.95
N ALA A 39 -7.06 -3.45 -17.01
CA ALA A 39 -6.47 -4.04 -15.81
C ALA A 39 -5.68 -2.99 -15.00
N LEU A 40 -4.94 -2.11 -15.69
CA LEU A 40 -4.21 -0.99 -15.09
C LEU A 40 -5.13 -0.06 -14.30
N PHE A 41 -6.33 0.24 -14.81
CA PHE A 41 -7.27 1.08 -14.07
C PHE A 41 -7.78 0.38 -12.80
N VAL A 42 -8.09 -0.93 -12.88
CA VAL A 42 -8.54 -1.69 -11.71
C VAL A 42 -7.45 -1.74 -10.64
N TRP A 43 -6.20 -1.98 -11.05
CA TRP A 43 -5.04 -1.93 -10.19
C TRP A 43 -4.85 -0.54 -9.58
N TRP A 44 -4.89 0.53 -10.38
CA TRP A 44 -4.74 1.89 -9.87
C TRP A 44 -5.80 2.25 -8.82
N VAL A 45 -7.04 1.78 -8.99
CA VAL A 45 -8.09 1.91 -7.98
C VAL A 45 -7.74 1.14 -6.71
N HIS A 46 -7.19 -0.06 -6.82
CA HIS A 46 -6.70 -0.84 -5.67
C HIS A 46 -5.62 -0.08 -4.90
N GLU A 47 -4.57 0.40 -5.58
CA GLU A 47 -3.49 1.19 -4.98
C GLU A 47 -4.00 2.47 -4.31
N THR A 48 -4.99 3.12 -4.92
CA THR A 48 -5.60 4.32 -4.34
C THR A 48 -6.39 4.00 -3.06
N LEU A 49 -7.07 2.85 -3.01
CA LEU A 49 -7.77 2.41 -1.80
C LEU A 49 -6.79 2.05 -0.69
N GLU A 50 -5.67 1.41 -1.03
CA GLU A 50 -4.58 1.09 -0.11
C GLU A 50 -3.92 2.35 0.45
N PHE A 51 -3.63 3.33 -0.41
CA PHE A 51 -3.16 4.65 0.01
C PHE A 51 -4.11 5.31 1.02
N VAL A 52 -5.41 5.36 0.73
CA VAL A 52 -6.42 5.94 1.63
C VAL A 52 -6.47 5.17 2.95
N PHE A 53 -6.39 3.84 2.89
CA PHE A 53 -6.34 2.99 4.07
C PHE A 53 -5.11 3.32 4.94
N HIS A 54 -3.92 3.43 4.36
CA HIS A 54 -2.70 3.77 5.11
C HIS A 54 -2.77 5.14 5.76
N VAL A 55 -3.27 6.16 5.06
CA VAL A 55 -3.50 7.47 5.69
C VAL A 55 -4.42 7.33 6.91
N ALA A 56 -5.54 6.61 6.75
CA ALA A 56 -6.56 6.43 7.78
C ALA A 56 -6.13 5.53 8.96
N VAL A 57 -5.14 4.65 8.80
CA VAL A 57 -4.60 3.85 9.89
C VAL A 57 -3.42 4.56 10.56
N LEU A 58 -2.52 5.15 9.78
CA LEU A 58 -1.29 5.73 10.30
C LEU A 58 -1.53 7.01 11.11
N TRP A 59 -2.49 7.86 10.72
CA TRP A 59 -2.82 9.07 11.49
C TRP A 59 -3.36 8.81 12.90
N ILE A 60 -3.71 7.54 13.22
CA ILE A 60 -4.08 7.14 14.59
C ILE A 60 -2.85 7.18 15.52
N ALA A 61 -1.66 6.86 15.00
CA ALA A 61 -0.42 6.73 15.77
C ALA A 61 0.65 7.77 15.41
N LEU A 62 0.52 8.46 14.27
CA LEU A 62 1.48 9.43 13.76
C LEU A 62 0.80 10.79 13.53
N PRO A 63 1.55 11.90 13.64
CA PRO A 63 1.06 13.20 13.16
C PRO A 63 0.62 13.11 11.70
N LEU A 64 -0.51 13.75 11.37
CA LEU A 64 -1.10 13.68 10.02
C LEU A 64 -0.09 13.97 8.88
N PRO A 65 0.82 14.96 8.97
CA PRO A 65 1.83 15.17 7.93
C PRO A 65 2.73 13.95 7.70
N MET A 66 3.16 13.29 8.77
CA MET A 66 4.02 12.11 8.70
C MET A 66 3.25 10.89 8.19
N ALA A 67 2.01 10.68 8.64
CA ALA A 67 1.13 9.63 8.13
C ALA A 67 0.89 9.78 6.61
N LEU A 68 0.64 11.01 6.15
CA LEU A 68 0.48 11.31 4.73
C LEU A 68 1.78 11.07 3.96
N THR A 69 2.93 11.53 4.47
CA THR A 69 4.23 11.25 3.82
C THR A 69 4.49 9.75 3.69
N ALA A 70 4.25 8.97 4.73
CA ALA A 70 4.42 7.52 4.71
C ALA A 70 3.52 6.84 3.67
N ALA A 71 2.23 7.17 3.65
CA ALA A 71 1.30 6.62 2.67
C ALA A 71 1.67 7.03 1.23
N VAL A 72 2.13 8.26 1.00
CA VAL A 72 2.58 8.72 -0.32
C VAL A 72 3.83 7.95 -0.77
N ILE A 73 4.78 7.69 0.12
CA ILE A 73 5.96 6.89 -0.21
C ILE A 73 5.55 5.48 -0.60
N HIS A 74 4.70 4.83 0.20
CA HIS A 74 4.19 3.49 -0.08
C HIS A 74 3.52 3.42 -1.44
N TYR A 75 2.53 4.29 -1.67
CA TYR A 75 1.80 4.38 -2.93
C TYR A 75 2.73 4.65 -4.12
N ALA A 76 3.71 5.56 -3.98
CA ALA A 76 4.68 5.81 -5.05
C ALA A 76 5.57 4.58 -5.31
N LEU A 77 5.87 3.80 -4.28
CA LEU A 77 6.64 2.58 -4.40
C LEU A 77 5.85 1.48 -5.12
N ASP A 78 4.57 1.30 -4.79
CA ASP A 78 3.69 0.36 -5.51
C ASP A 78 3.57 0.71 -6.98
N LEU A 79 3.33 1.99 -7.28
CA LEU A 79 3.31 2.45 -8.66
C LEU A 79 4.64 2.19 -9.38
N PHE A 80 5.76 2.33 -8.68
CA PHE A 80 7.09 2.16 -9.27
C PHE A 80 7.43 0.69 -9.52
N HIS A 81 7.34 -0.17 -8.50
CA HIS A 81 7.80 -1.56 -8.66
C HIS A 81 6.89 -2.33 -9.61
N GLU A 82 5.58 -2.10 -9.57
CA GLU A 82 4.67 -2.84 -10.43
C GLU A 82 4.77 -2.38 -11.89
N ALA A 83 5.02 -1.09 -12.14
CA ALA A 83 5.24 -0.57 -13.49
C ALA A 83 6.62 -0.92 -14.07
N MET A 84 7.68 -0.96 -13.25
CA MET A 84 9.08 -1.07 -13.73
C MET A 84 9.70 -2.45 -13.56
N LEU A 85 9.38 -3.13 -12.46
CA LEU A 85 9.96 -4.43 -12.08
C LEU A 85 8.97 -5.58 -12.31
N GLY A 86 7.68 -5.24 -12.45
CA GLY A 86 6.57 -6.18 -12.51
C GLY A 86 6.17 -6.69 -11.13
N THR A 87 5.03 -7.36 -11.04
CA THR A 87 4.51 -7.93 -9.79
C THR A 87 5.49 -8.94 -9.18
N PHE A 88 5.84 -8.73 -7.91
CA PHE A 88 6.49 -9.73 -7.08
C PHE A 88 5.63 -11.00 -7.03
N LYS A 89 6.27 -12.18 -7.12
CA LYS A 89 5.57 -13.46 -7.03
C LYS A 89 5.36 -13.94 -5.59
N ASN A 90 6.03 -13.29 -4.65
CA ASN A 90 6.09 -13.67 -3.24
C ASN A 90 5.79 -12.45 -2.38
N GLU A 91 4.76 -12.54 -1.55
CA GLU A 91 4.35 -11.47 -0.62
C GLU A 91 5.48 -11.08 0.34
N LEU A 92 6.30 -12.04 0.79
CA LEU A 92 7.42 -11.74 1.69
C LEU A 92 8.50 -10.90 0.99
N GLU A 93 8.79 -11.19 -0.28
CA GLU A 93 9.77 -10.42 -1.06
C GLU A 93 9.27 -8.99 -1.30
N HIS A 94 7.99 -8.85 -1.64
CA HIS A 94 7.31 -7.56 -1.80
C HIS A 94 7.40 -6.73 -0.51
N ARG A 95 7.05 -7.31 0.65
CA ARG A 95 7.10 -6.61 1.94
C ARG A 95 8.53 -6.24 2.36
N ILE A 96 9.51 -7.12 2.13
CA ILE A 96 10.92 -6.83 2.46
C ILE A 96 11.43 -5.67 1.59
N PHE A 97 11.07 -5.65 0.30
CA PHE A 97 11.40 -4.55 -0.60
C PHE A 97 10.79 -3.24 -0.12
N HIS A 98 9.49 -3.23 0.18
CA HIS A 98 8.78 -2.07 0.73
C HIS A 98 9.44 -1.56 1.99
N PHE A 99 9.57 -2.42 3.01
CA PHE A 99 10.15 -2.04 4.29
C PHE A 99 11.55 -1.44 4.14
N SER A 100 12.38 -2.00 3.25
CA SER A 100 13.74 -1.51 3.02
C SER A 100 13.76 -0.10 2.41
N VAL A 101 13.00 0.13 1.35
CA VAL A 101 12.97 1.42 0.64
C VAL A 101 12.25 2.47 1.48
N GLU A 102 11.13 2.12 2.10
CA GLU A 102 10.34 2.99 2.96
C GLU A 102 11.12 3.41 4.20
N CYS A 103 11.90 2.52 4.82
CA CYS A 103 12.78 2.87 5.93
C CYS A 103 13.79 3.94 5.51
N LEU A 104 14.46 3.76 4.37
CA LEU A 104 15.43 4.72 3.85
C LEU A 104 14.78 6.06 3.54
N ALA A 105 13.63 6.05 2.85
CA ALA A 105 12.91 7.26 2.47
C ALA A 105 12.38 8.03 3.69
N LEU A 106 11.75 7.33 4.64
CA LEU A 106 11.20 7.95 5.85
C LEU A 106 12.30 8.47 6.77
N TYR A 107 13.42 7.75 6.90
CA TYR A 107 14.58 8.24 7.64
C TYR A 107 15.18 9.50 6.98
N ALA A 108 15.29 9.52 5.66
CA ALA A 108 15.82 10.67 4.93
C ALA A 108 14.96 11.94 5.10
N ILE A 109 13.64 11.81 5.26
CA ILE A 109 12.72 12.95 5.40
C ILE A 109 12.51 13.35 6.86
N TRP A 110 12.42 12.38 7.78
CA TRP A 110 11.97 12.60 9.16
C TRP A 110 12.96 12.18 10.26
N GLY A 111 14.01 11.41 9.95
CA GLY A 111 14.96 10.82 10.90
C GLY A 111 14.45 9.60 11.68
#